data_AF-A0A2T5AWN7-F1
#
_entry.id   AF-A0A2T5AWN7-F1
#
_cell.length_a   1.000
_cell.length_b   1.000
_cell.length_c   1.000
_cell.angle_alpha   90.00
_cell.angle_beta   90.00
_cell.angle_gamma   90.00
#
_symmetry.space_group_name_H-M   'P 1'
#
loop_
_entity.id
_entity.type
_entity.pdbx_description
1 polymer ?
#
loop_
_entity_poly.entity_id
_entity_poly.type
_entity_poly.pdbx_seq_one_letter_code
_entity_poly.pdbx_strand_id
1 'polypeptide(L)'
;MAVSRGRRITITVAALAAVGLTAGLTTGCDAVDKALDCVQTADTIADSVTDLQQAVENASNDPSQIDQSLASIDKNLDKIGDKTDNADVNKAVDNLDKAVGNVRTAIKNGDNTPDISPVTDAAGELTKVCTS
;
A
#
# COMPACT_ATOMS: atom_id res chain seq x y z
N MET A 1 -2.16 -32.64 -27.52
CA MET A 1 -1.25 -31.61 -26.97
C MET A 1 -2.10 -30.39 -26.64
N ALA A 2 -1.87 -29.79 -25.47
CA ALA A 2 -2.85 -29.04 -24.69
C ALA A 2 -3.28 -27.70 -25.31
N VAL A 3 -4.59 -27.40 -25.21
CA VAL A 3 -5.15 -26.08 -25.44
C VAL A 3 -4.97 -25.25 -24.16
N SER A 4 -4.03 -24.31 -24.19
CA SER A 4 -3.82 -23.34 -23.11
C SER A 4 -5.00 -22.38 -23.06
N ARG A 5 -5.92 -22.63 -22.13
CA ARG A 5 -7.12 -21.84 -21.88
C ARG A 5 -6.71 -20.57 -21.13
N GLY A 6 -6.46 -19.50 -21.89
CA GLY A 6 -6.18 -18.17 -21.35
C GLY A 6 -7.30 -17.73 -20.39
N ARG A 7 -6.97 -17.68 -19.11
CA ARG A 7 -7.87 -17.25 -18.04
C ARG A 7 -7.95 -15.73 -18.11
N ARG A 8 -9.06 -15.22 -18.65
CA ARG A 8 -9.40 -13.80 -18.60
C ARG A 8 -9.66 -13.46 -17.13
N ILE A 9 -8.69 -12.83 -16.49
CA ILE A 9 -8.84 -12.29 -15.15
C ILE A 9 -9.59 -10.96 -15.31
N THR A 10 -10.86 -10.96 -14.91
CA THR A 10 -11.69 -9.76 -14.85
C THR A 10 -11.20 -8.95 -13.64
N ILE A 11 -10.37 -7.94 -13.90
CA ILE A 11 -9.96 -6.96 -12.89
C ILE A 11 -11.16 -6.04 -12.63
N THR A 12 -11.84 -6.24 -11.51
CA THR A 12 -12.89 -5.34 -11.03
C THR A 12 -12.23 -4.16 -10.33
N VAL A 13 -12.16 -3.02 -11.00
CA VAL A 13 -11.79 -1.73 -10.40
C VAL A 13 -12.90 -1.35 -9.42
N ALA A 14 -12.64 -1.45 -8.12
CA ALA A 14 -13.55 -1.00 -7.08
C ALA A 14 -13.46 0.53 -6.99
N ALA A 15 -14.52 1.23 -7.40
CA ALA A 15 -14.66 2.66 -7.20
C ALA A 15 -14.88 2.95 -5.70
N LEU A 16 -13.94 3.67 -5.07
CA LEU A 16 -14.07 4.13 -3.69
C LEU A 16 -15.10 5.27 -3.64
N ALA A 17 -16.20 5.03 -2.92
CA ALA A 17 -17.20 6.05 -2.62
C ALA A 17 -16.66 7.02 -1.57
N ALA A 18 -16.65 8.31 -1.88
CA ALA A 18 -16.29 9.37 -0.95
C ALA A 18 -17.35 9.49 0.16
N VAL A 19 -16.95 9.24 1.41
CA VAL A 19 -17.78 9.45 2.60
C VAL A 19 -17.60 10.89 3.08
N GLY A 20 -18.72 11.60 3.24
CA GLY A 20 -18.75 12.99 3.71
C GLY A 20 -18.41 13.09 5.20
N LEU A 21 -17.39 13.89 5.51
CA LEU A 21 -16.98 14.23 6.88
C LEU A 21 -17.87 15.33 7.44
N THR A 22 -18.81 14.96 8.31
CA THR A 22 -19.48 15.89 9.24
C THR A 22 -18.91 15.67 10.64
N ALA A 23 -17.83 16.38 10.99
CA ALA A 23 -17.31 16.45 12.36
C ALA A 23 -17.08 17.91 12.77
N GLY A 24 -17.43 18.22 14.01
CA GLY A 24 -17.67 19.58 14.54
C GLY A 24 -16.49 20.55 14.46
N LEU A 25 -16.80 21.76 13.99
CA LEU A 25 -15.85 22.84 13.69
C LEU A 25 -15.47 23.68 14.93
N THR A 26 -14.62 23.17 15.83
CA THR A 26 -14.00 24.07 16.83
C THR A 26 -12.46 23.98 16.92
N THR A 27 -11.81 23.06 16.21
CA THR A 27 -10.34 22.91 16.06
C THR A 27 -9.90 22.70 14.59
N GLY A 28 -10.74 23.14 13.65
CA GLY A 28 -11.03 22.44 12.39
C GLY A 28 -10.11 22.58 11.17
N CYS A 29 -8.87 23.07 11.27
CA CYS A 29 -7.93 23.05 10.13
C CYS A 29 -6.80 22.04 10.32
N ASP A 30 -6.05 22.08 11.43
CA ASP A 30 -4.88 21.17 11.61
C ASP A 30 -5.25 19.69 11.57
N ALA A 31 -6.40 19.32 12.15
CA ALA A 31 -6.87 17.93 12.11
C ALA A 31 -7.31 17.51 10.70
N VAL A 32 -7.89 18.44 9.92
CA VAL A 32 -8.28 18.19 8.53
C VAL A 32 -7.04 18.10 7.64
N ASP A 33 -6.06 19.00 7.83
CA ASP A 33 -4.80 18.98 7.09
C ASP A 33 -4.01 17.69 7.37
N LYS A 34 -3.93 17.25 8.63
CA LYS A 34 -3.33 15.94 8.97
C LYS A 34 -4.08 14.76 8.37
N ALA A 35 -5.41 14.78 8.36
CA ALA A 35 -6.20 13.72 7.73
C ALA A 35 -6.00 13.68 6.21
N LEU A 36 -5.97 14.84 5.54
CA LEU A 36 -5.68 14.95 4.11
C LEU A 36 -4.25 14.52 3.77
N ASP A 37 -3.27 14.83 4.62
CA ASP A 37 -1.89 14.35 4.48
C ASP A 37 -1.79 12.82 4.64
N CYS A 38 -2.54 12.24 5.57
CA CYS A 38 -2.64 10.79 5.77
C CYS A 38 -3.20 10.14 4.50
N VAL A 39 -4.34 10.63 3.99
CA VAL A 39 -4.98 10.09 2.79
C VAL A 39 -4.09 10.22 1.56
N GLN A 40 -3.50 11.39 1.30
CA GLN A 40 -2.61 11.57 0.15
C GLN A 40 -1.39 10.64 0.20
N THR A 41 -0.83 10.45 1.39
CA THR A 41 0.33 9.56 1.52
C THR A 41 -0.08 8.10 1.42
N ALA A 42 -1.24 7.71 1.97
CA ALA A 42 -1.81 6.38 1.81
C ALA A 42 -2.15 6.06 0.34
N ASP A 43 -2.62 7.05 -0.42
CA ASP A 43 -2.86 6.95 -1.86
C ASP A 43 -1.55 6.73 -2.63
N THR A 44 -0.49 7.50 -2.31
CA THR A 44 0.85 7.28 -2.89
C THR A 44 1.40 5.88 -2.57
N ILE A 45 1.07 5.34 -1.40
CA ILE A 45 1.43 3.96 -1.03
C ILE A 45 0.64 2.96 -1.87
N ALA A 46 -0.66 3.16 -2.09
CA ALA A 46 -1.48 2.32 -2.95
C ALA A 46 -0.95 2.26 -4.40
N ASP A 47 -0.49 3.40 -4.92
CA ASP A 47 0.22 3.48 -6.21
C ASP A 47 1.53 2.67 -6.16
N SER A 48 2.35 2.86 -5.13
CA SER A 48 3.62 2.13 -4.96
C SER A 48 3.41 0.61 -4.84
N VAL A 49 2.28 0.17 -4.26
CA VAL A 49 1.88 -1.24 -4.20
C VAL A 49 1.39 -1.73 -5.56
N THR A 50 0.76 -0.88 -6.37
CA THR A 50 0.44 -1.21 -7.77
C THR A 50 1.70 -1.38 -8.60
N ASP A 51 2.69 -0.51 -8.42
CA ASP A 51 4.01 -0.64 -9.05
C ASP A 51 4.73 -1.91 -8.59
N LEU A 52 4.60 -2.27 -7.31
CA LEU A 52 5.12 -3.54 -6.79
C LEU A 52 4.46 -4.75 -7.47
N GLN A 53 3.13 -4.73 -7.65
CA GLN A 53 2.40 -5.79 -8.36
C GLN A 53 2.93 -5.95 -9.79
N GLN A 54 3.08 -4.84 -10.51
CA GLN A 54 3.63 -4.84 -11.86
C GLN A 54 5.09 -5.32 -11.88
N ALA A 55 5.89 -4.94 -10.88
CA ALA A 55 7.28 -5.38 -10.78
C ALA A 55 7.38 -6.90 -10.55
N VAL A 56 6.50 -7.47 -9.71
CA VAL A 56 6.44 -8.94 -9.51
C VAL A 56 5.99 -9.66 -10.78
N GLU A 57 5.02 -9.11 -11.53
CA GLU A 57 4.60 -9.67 -12.82
C GLU A 57 5.73 -9.60 -13.88
N ASN A 58 6.57 -8.57 -13.81
CA ASN A 58 7.70 -8.35 -14.71
C ASN A 58 9.04 -8.87 -14.16
N ALA A 59 9.05 -9.56 -13.02
CA ALA A 59 10.26 -9.96 -12.30
C ALA A 59 11.24 -10.79 -13.15
N SER A 60 10.71 -11.55 -14.13
CA SER A 60 11.51 -12.34 -15.07
C SER A 60 12.36 -11.48 -16.01
N ASN A 61 11.98 -10.22 -16.24
CA ASN A 61 12.74 -9.29 -17.08
C ASN A 61 13.72 -8.47 -16.24
N ASP A 62 13.28 -7.98 -15.08
CA ASP A 62 14.07 -7.11 -14.22
C ASP A 62 13.60 -7.20 -12.76
N PRO A 63 14.27 -8.04 -11.93
CA PRO A 63 13.91 -8.20 -10.53
C PRO A 63 14.24 -6.98 -9.66
N SER A 64 15.07 -6.05 -10.14
CA SER A 64 15.45 -4.86 -9.36
C SER A 64 14.29 -3.88 -9.15
N GLN A 65 13.28 -3.93 -10.02
CA GLN A 65 12.07 -3.12 -9.89
C GLN A 65 11.28 -3.46 -8.62
N ILE A 66 11.32 -4.71 -8.16
CA ILE A 66 10.65 -5.11 -6.92
C ILE A 66 11.28 -4.38 -5.72
N ASP A 67 12.61 -4.38 -5.63
CA ASP A 67 13.32 -3.69 -4.54
C ASP A 67 13.08 -2.17 -4.58
N GLN A 68 13.01 -1.57 -5.77
CA GLN A 68 12.71 -0.14 -5.93
C GLN A 68 11.29 0.22 -5.47
N SER A 69 10.29 -0.60 -5.82
CA SER A 69 8.92 -0.40 -5.37
C SER A 69 8.81 -0.55 -3.85
N LEU A 70 9.44 -1.59 -3.27
CA LEU A 70 9.46 -1.78 -1.81
C LEU A 70 10.16 -0.63 -1.08
N ALA A 71 11.27 -0.11 -1.61
CA ALA A 71 11.95 1.06 -1.04
C ALA A 71 11.10 2.34 -1.13
N SER A 72 10.27 2.47 -2.17
CA SER A 72 9.35 3.60 -2.30
C SER A 72 8.21 3.51 -1.29
N ILE A 73 7.69 2.30 -1.03
CA ILE A 73 6.68 2.04 0.02
C ILE A 73 7.24 2.46 1.38
N ASP A 74 8.41 1.96 1.79
CA ASP A 74 9.03 2.31 3.08
C ASP A 74 9.20 3.81 3.26
N LYS A 75 9.72 4.49 2.23
CA LYS A 75 9.94 5.93 2.29
C LYS A 75 8.63 6.71 2.49
N ASN A 76 7.51 6.19 2.01
CA ASN A 76 6.20 6.81 2.21
C ASN A 76 5.61 6.44 3.58
N LEU A 77 5.89 5.25 4.10
CA LEU A 77 5.52 4.83 5.46
C LEU A 77 6.19 5.69 6.53
N ASP A 78 7.49 5.92 6.40
CA ASP A 78 8.25 6.79 7.31
C ASP A 78 7.63 8.19 7.39
N LYS A 79 7.21 8.74 6.24
CA LYS A 79 6.55 10.06 6.19
C LYS A 79 5.19 10.07 6.88
N ILE A 80 4.42 8.97 6.87
CA ILE A 80 3.12 8.91 7.57
C ILE A 80 3.34 8.86 9.06
N GLY A 81 4.22 7.96 9.53
CA GLY A 81 4.51 7.80 10.95
C GLY A 81 4.96 9.10 11.60
N ASP A 82 5.77 9.90 10.89
CA ASP A 82 6.25 11.19 11.38
C ASP A 82 5.19 12.30 11.41
N LYS A 83 4.08 12.15 10.66
CA LYS A 83 3.04 13.18 10.50
C LYS A 83 1.83 13.00 11.40
N THR A 84 1.68 11.83 12.01
CA THR A 84 0.47 11.45 12.74
C THR A 84 0.77 10.92 14.14
N ASP A 85 -0.05 11.36 15.11
CA ASP A 85 0.00 10.87 16.49
C ASP A 85 -1.06 9.77 16.73
N ASN A 86 -1.74 9.31 15.66
CA ASN A 86 -2.82 8.34 15.76
C ASN A 86 -2.26 6.92 15.90
N ALA A 87 -2.56 6.27 17.02
CA ALA A 87 -2.14 4.91 17.32
C ALA A 87 -2.62 3.87 16.29
N ASP A 88 -3.82 4.06 15.72
CA ASP A 88 -4.35 3.15 14.70
C ASP A 88 -3.59 3.31 13.38
N VAL A 89 -3.22 4.54 13.00
CA VAL A 89 -2.41 4.79 11.81
C VAL A 89 -1.02 4.18 12.00
N ASN A 90 -0.39 4.40 13.15
CA ASN A 90 0.93 3.83 13.45
C ASN A 90 0.91 2.30 13.43
N LYS A 91 -0.16 1.68 13.94
CA LYS A 91 -0.35 0.23 13.85
C LYS A 91 -0.52 -0.27 12.41
N ALA A 92 -1.24 0.48 11.57
CA ALA A 92 -1.39 0.15 10.15
C ALA A 92 -0.05 0.28 9.40
N VAL A 93 0.72 1.33 9.68
CA VAL A 93 2.08 1.53 9.17
C VAL A 93 2.99 0.37 9.57
N ASP A 94 3.01 -0.02 10.86
CA ASP A 94 3.80 -1.15 11.36
C ASP A 94 3.44 -2.48 10.68
N ASN A 95 2.16 -2.70 10.39
CA ASN A 95 1.72 -3.91 9.69
C ASN A 95 2.19 -3.94 8.24
N LEU A 96 2.15 -2.79 7.57
CA LEU A 96 2.62 -2.67 6.19
C LEU A 96 4.14 -2.79 6.09
N ASP A 97 4.90 -2.19 7.02
CA ASP A 97 6.36 -2.35 7.12
C ASP A 97 6.76 -3.83 7.30
N LYS A 98 6.07 -4.54 8.20
CA LYS A 98 6.28 -6.00 8.38
C LYS A 98 5.99 -6.79 7.10
N ALA A 99 4.92 -6.44 6.38
CA ALA A 99 4.59 -7.10 5.12
C ALA A 99 5.68 -6.87 4.06
N VAL A 100 6.17 -5.63 3.91
CA VAL A 100 7.29 -5.29 3.03
C VAL A 100 8.57 -6.04 3.43
N GLY A 101 8.87 -6.12 4.73
CA GLY A 101 9.99 -6.88 5.27
C GLY A 101 9.93 -8.38 4.94
N ASN A 102 8.73 -8.97 4.98
CA ASN A 102 8.51 -10.36 4.60
C ASN A 102 8.78 -10.58 3.10
N VAL A 103 8.30 -9.69 2.23
CA VAL A 103 8.56 -9.74 0.79
C VAL A 103 10.05 -9.66 0.50
N ARG A 104 10.77 -8.69 1.12
CA ARG A 104 12.23 -8.60 0.99
C ARG A 104 12.95 -9.85 1.46
N THR A 105 12.46 -10.47 2.53
CA THR A 105 13.04 -11.71 3.05
C THR A 105 12.83 -12.86 2.07
N ALA A 106 11.64 -12.97 1.45
CA ALA A 106 11.36 -13.96 0.41
C ALA A 106 12.32 -13.80 -0.79
N ILE A 107 12.50 -12.56 -1.27
CA ILE A 107 13.43 -12.25 -2.38
C ILE A 107 14.87 -12.65 -2.02
N LYS A 108 15.34 -12.29 -0.83
CA LYS A 108 16.68 -12.67 -0.34
C LYS A 108 16.87 -14.19 -0.24
N ASN A 109 15.79 -14.92 0.01
CA ASN A 109 15.79 -16.39 0.05
C ASN A 109 15.65 -17.04 -1.34
N GLY A 110 15.63 -16.24 -2.42
CA GLY A 110 15.60 -16.71 -3.80
C GLY A 110 14.20 -16.83 -4.41
N ASP A 111 13.17 -16.29 -3.75
CA ASP A 111 11.82 -16.19 -4.32
C ASP A 111 11.76 -15.04 -5.34
N ASN A 112 11.57 -15.38 -6.61
CA ASN A 112 11.48 -14.39 -7.69
C ASN A 112 10.03 -13.94 -7.94
N THR A 113 9.06 -14.54 -7.25
CA THR A 113 7.63 -14.22 -7.34
C THR A 113 7.03 -14.20 -5.93
N PRO A 114 7.53 -13.33 -5.03
CA PRO A 114 7.07 -13.30 -3.66
C PRO A 114 5.56 -12.99 -3.58
N ASP A 115 4.88 -13.59 -2.61
CA ASP A 115 3.49 -13.23 -2.31
C ASP A 115 3.43 -11.83 -1.70
N ILE A 116 2.81 -10.91 -2.44
CA ILE A 116 2.63 -9.51 -2.04
C ILE A 116 1.21 -9.21 -1.53
N SER A 117 0.32 -10.21 -1.47
CA SER A 117 -1.04 -10.04 -0.93
C SER A 117 -1.04 -9.40 0.46
N PRO A 118 -0.12 -9.77 1.40
CA PRO A 118 -0.04 -9.10 2.70
C PRO A 118 0.28 -7.61 2.63
N VAL A 119 1.04 -7.17 1.62
CA VAL A 119 1.36 -5.75 1.40
C VAL A 119 0.12 -5.00 0.92
N THR A 120 -0.61 -5.57 -0.05
CA THR A 120 -1.86 -5.01 -0.56
C THR A 120 -2.92 -4.88 0.53
N ASP A 121 -3.09 -5.92 1.35
CA ASP A 121 -4.06 -5.91 2.45
C ASP A 121 -3.72 -4.83 3.49
N ALA A 122 -2.45 -4.75 3.90
CA ALA A 122 -2.02 -3.76 4.88
C ALA A 122 -2.11 -2.31 4.36
N ALA A 123 -1.82 -2.08 3.07
CA ALA A 123 -2.04 -0.78 2.44
C ALA A 123 -3.53 -0.40 2.41
N GLY A 124 -4.41 -1.36 2.12
CA GLY A 124 -5.85 -1.15 2.18
C GLY A 124 -6.35 -0.80 3.58
N GLU A 125 -5.83 -1.44 4.62
CA GLU A 125 -6.13 -1.10 6.01
C GLU A 125 -5.63 0.29 6.41
N LEU A 126 -4.42 0.67 5.97
CA LEU A 126 -3.88 2.02 6.19
C LEU A 126 -4.78 3.10 5.60
N THR A 127 -5.23 2.93 4.35
CA THR A 127 -6.17 3.86 3.71
C THR A 127 -7.48 3.95 4.49
N LYS A 128 -8.04 2.83 4.95
CA LYS A 128 -9.26 2.84 5.78
C LYS A 128 -9.07 3.67 7.04
N VAL A 129 -7.98 3.44 7.78
CA VAL A 129 -7.70 4.17 9.02
C VAL A 129 -7.47 5.66 8.75
N CYS A 130 -6.79 6.04 7.65
CA CYS A 130 -6.61 7.44 7.27
C CYS A 130 -7.93 8.16 6.90
N THR A 131 -8.98 7.43 6.54
CA THR A 131 -10.30 7.97 6.20
C THR A 131 -11.32 7.91 7.34
N SER A 132 -10.95 7.32 8.48
CA SER A 132 -11.83 7.06 9.63
C SER A 132 -11.81 8.17 10.67
#